data_AF-A0A1H3L9V6-F1
#
_entry.id   AF-A0A1H3L9V6-F1
#
_cell.length_a   1.000
_cell.length_b   1.000
_cell.length_c   1.000
_cell.angle_alpha   90.00
_cell.angle_beta   90.00
_cell.angle_gamma   90.00
#
_symmetry.space_group_name_H-M   'P 1'
#
loop_
_entity.id
_entity.type
_entity.pdbx_description
1 polymer ?
#
loop_
_entity_poly.entity_id
_entity_poly.type
_entity_poly.pdbx_seq_one_letter_code
_entity_poly.pdbx_strand_id
1 'polypeptide(L)'
;MNLIMWGNEKMFIKLILILSVLVSVNAMAGDVYTCTVSGKTVYQGKPCAGSKALIEKVSQAKANEKAKELAKYRYEVEMHEMISRKEPRIGMSALAAEKSSWGYPDDVNKTVNAYGVSEQWVYRGLGYSKGRYLYFKNGILTSMQE
;
A
#
# COMPACT_ATOMS: atom_id res chain seq x y z
N MET A 1 -42.66 33.20 -44.46
CA MET A 1 -41.96 32.03 -45.04
C MET A 1 -41.79 31.00 -43.93
N ASN A 2 -42.39 29.83 -44.13
CA ASN A 2 -42.18 28.57 -43.39
C ASN A 2 -42.65 28.46 -41.92
N LEU A 3 -43.92 28.07 -41.80
CA LEU A 3 -44.32 26.92 -40.97
C LEU A 3 -43.45 25.70 -41.35
N ILE A 4 -43.19 24.77 -40.42
CA ILE A 4 -43.12 23.28 -40.59
C ILE A 4 -42.26 22.65 -39.44
N MET A 5 -42.87 21.67 -38.76
CA MET A 5 -42.35 20.65 -37.82
C MET A 5 -42.09 20.97 -36.33
N TRP A 6 -43.15 20.99 -35.54
CA TRP A 6 -43.13 20.40 -34.19
C TRP A 6 -43.72 18.99 -34.29
N GLY A 7 -42.88 17.95 -34.27
CA GLY A 7 -43.38 16.58 -34.44
C GLY A 7 -42.37 15.44 -34.39
N ASN A 8 -41.19 15.58 -33.76
CA ASN A 8 -40.25 14.44 -33.75
C ASN A 8 -39.28 14.30 -32.56
N GLU A 9 -39.42 15.06 -31.47
CA GLU A 9 -38.52 14.90 -30.31
C GLU A 9 -38.85 13.67 -29.45
N LYS A 10 -40.14 13.32 -29.33
CA LYS A 10 -40.57 12.18 -28.48
C LYS A 10 -40.24 10.82 -29.07
N MET A 11 -40.04 10.71 -30.40
CA MET A 11 -39.60 9.47 -31.04
C MET A 11 -38.09 9.26 -30.89
N PHE A 12 -37.31 10.34 -30.97
CA PHE A 12 -35.85 10.29 -30.84
C PHE A 12 -35.40 9.93 -29.41
N ILE A 13 -36.07 10.49 -28.39
CA ILE A 13 -35.78 10.17 -26.98
C ILE A 13 -36.15 8.72 -26.64
N LYS A 14 -37.24 8.18 -27.20
CA LYS A 14 -37.59 6.76 -27.03
C LYS A 14 -36.60 5.84 -27.74
N LEU A 15 -36.08 6.23 -28.90
CA LEU A 15 -35.08 5.43 -29.63
C LEU A 15 -33.72 5.37 -28.89
N ILE A 16 -33.31 6.47 -28.25
CA ILE A 16 -32.08 6.54 -27.44
C ILE A 16 -32.21 5.73 -26.13
N LEU A 17 -33.37 5.76 -25.47
CA LEU A 17 -33.63 4.97 -24.25
C LEU A 17 -33.73 3.46 -24.52
N ILE A 18 -34.15 3.05 -25.72
CA ILE A 18 -34.22 1.62 -26.09
C ILE A 18 -32.82 1.09 -26.49
N LEU A 19 -31.97 1.91 -27.11
CA LEU A 19 -30.60 1.52 -27.47
C LEU A 19 -29.69 1.35 -26.23
N SER A 20 -29.89 2.14 -25.17
CA SER A 20 -29.07 2.07 -23.96
C SER A 20 -29.31 0.82 -23.11
N VAL A 21 -30.45 0.14 -23.28
CA VAL A 21 -30.77 -1.11 -22.54
C VAL A 21 -30.08 -2.33 -23.16
N LEU A 22 -29.65 -2.28 -24.43
CA LEU A 22 -29.07 -3.43 -25.14
C LEU A 22 -27.57 -3.64 -24.93
N VAL A 23 -26.84 -2.72 -24.29
CA VAL A 23 -25.36 -2.76 -24.23
C VAL A 23 -24.80 -3.34 -22.92
N SER A 24 -25.61 -3.60 -21.89
CA SER A 24 -25.07 -3.94 -20.56
C SER A 24 -25.08 -5.43 -20.18
N VAL A 25 -25.37 -6.37 -21.09
CA VAL A 25 -25.20 -7.80 -20.79
C VAL A 25 -23.78 -8.25 -21.13
N ASN A 26 -22.81 -7.83 -20.31
CA ASN A 26 -21.49 -8.46 -20.31
C ASN A 26 -21.66 -9.91 -19.83
N ALA A 27 -21.64 -10.86 -20.77
CA ALA A 27 -21.60 -12.27 -20.46
C ALA A 27 -20.31 -12.58 -19.68
N MET A 28 -20.45 -13.03 -18.43
CA MET A 28 -19.33 -13.59 -17.69
C MET A 28 -18.89 -14.86 -18.41
N ALA A 29 -17.76 -14.82 -19.12
CA ALA A 29 -17.18 -15.97 -19.79
C ALA A 29 -16.68 -16.96 -18.74
N GLY A 30 -17.49 -17.99 -18.45
CA GLY A 30 -17.07 -19.15 -17.67
C GLY A 30 -16.53 -20.23 -18.61
N ASP A 31 -15.34 -20.75 -18.33
CA ASP A 31 -14.77 -21.87 -19.07
C ASP A 31 -15.61 -23.14 -18.82
N VAL A 32 -15.99 -23.86 -19.89
CA VAL A 32 -16.61 -25.20 -19.80
C VAL A 32 -15.51 -26.26 -19.88
N TYR A 33 -15.35 -27.01 -18.79
CA TYR A 33 -14.35 -28.07 -18.65
C TYR A 33 -14.95 -29.44 -18.98
N THR A 34 -14.20 -30.29 -19.70
CA THR A 34 -14.55 -31.69 -19.96
C THR A 34 -13.78 -32.60 -19.01
N CYS A 35 -14.50 -33.43 -18.26
CA CYS A 35 -13.92 -34.37 -17.32
C CYS A 35 -14.37 -35.80 -17.66
N THR A 36 -13.50 -36.78 -17.46
CA THR A 36 -13.84 -38.20 -17.58
C THR A 36 -13.96 -38.80 -16.18
N VAL A 37 -15.17 -39.24 -15.81
CA VAL A 37 -15.43 -39.88 -14.51
C VAL A 37 -15.99 -41.27 -14.78
N SER A 38 -15.26 -42.30 -14.34
CA SER A 38 -15.66 -43.72 -14.52
C SER A 38 -15.99 -44.08 -15.98
N GLY A 39 -15.19 -43.57 -16.93
CA GLY A 39 -15.35 -43.84 -18.37
C GLY A 39 -16.42 -43.02 -19.09
N LYS A 40 -17.13 -42.11 -18.40
CA LYS A 40 -18.14 -41.22 -19.01
C LYS A 40 -17.62 -39.79 -19.07
N THR A 41 -17.82 -39.13 -20.21
CA THR A 41 -17.52 -37.70 -20.39
C THR A 41 -18.61 -36.85 -19.77
N VAL A 42 -18.22 -35.91 -18.92
CA VAL A 42 -19.10 -34.93 -18.27
C VAL A 42 -18.56 -33.51 -18.49
N TYR A 43 -19.46 -32.55 -18.67
CA TYR A 43 -19.12 -31.14 -18.86
C TYR A 43 -19.42 -30.38 -17.56
N GLN A 44 -18.50 -29.53 -17.11
CA GLN A 44 -18.60 -28.82 -15.84
C GLN A 44 -18.14 -27.37 -16.00
N GLY A 45 -18.76 -26.45 -15.27
CA GLY A 45 -18.28 -25.07 -15.16
C GLY A 45 -17.11 -24.88 -14.18
N LYS A 46 -16.61 -25.97 -13.58
CA LYS A 46 -15.47 -25.96 -12.65
C LYS A 46 -14.39 -26.90 -13.18
N PRO A 47 -13.10 -26.61 -12.96
CA PRO A 47 -12.02 -27.52 -13.34
C PRO A 47 -12.19 -28.90 -12.70
N CYS A 48 -11.80 -29.94 -13.44
CA CYS A 48 -11.85 -31.31 -12.92
C CYS A 48 -11.05 -31.45 -11.63
N ALA A 49 -11.58 -32.19 -10.66
CA ALA A 49 -10.89 -32.49 -9.42
C ALA A 49 -9.53 -33.16 -9.71
N GLY A 50 -8.46 -32.68 -9.09
CA GLY A 50 -7.10 -33.19 -9.31
C GLY A 50 -6.46 -32.80 -10.64
N SER A 51 -7.11 -31.96 -11.47
CA SER A 51 -6.45 -31.44 -12.67
C SER A 51 -5.22 -30.60 -12.29
N LYS A 52 -4.12 -30.75 -13.06
CA LYS A 52 -2.86 -30.02 -12.83
C LYS A 52 -3.09 -28.51 -12.70
N ALA A 53 -3.92 -27.94 -13.58
CA ALA A 53 -4.27 -26.53 -13.56
C ALA A 53 -5.00 -26.10 -12.28
N LEU A 54 -5.88 -26.96 -11.72
CA LEU A 54 -6.56 -26.67 -10.45
C LEU A 54 -5.60 -26.76 -9.27
N ILE A 55 -4.74 -27.78 -9.23
CA ILE A 55 -3.72 -27.95 -8.17
C ILE A 55 -2.78 -26.73 -8.14
N GLU A 56 -2.34 -26.27 -9.32
CA GLU A 56 -1.49 -25.10 -9.44
C GLU A 56 -2.20 -23.83 -8.96
N LYS A 57 -3.43 -23.55 -9.42
CA LYS A 57 -4.24 -22.40 -8.96
C LYS A 57 -4.47 -22.42 -7.44
N VAL A 58 -4.73 -23.58 -6.86
CA VAL A 58 -4.90 -23.73 -5.41
C VAL A 58 -3.59 -23.51 -4.66
N SER A 59 -2.47 -24.02 -5.18
CA SER A 59 -1.15 -23.81 -4.59
C SER A 59 -0.74 -22.33 -4.60
N GLN A 60 -1.01 -21.63 -5.71
CA GLN A 60 -0.79 -20.20 -5.86
C GLN A 60 -1.68 -19.40 -4.90
N ALA A 61 -2.97 -19.73 -4.81
CA ALA A 61 -3.88 -19.07 -3.86
C ALA A 61 -3.39 -19.23 -2.42
N LYS A 62 -2.97 -20.43 -2.00
CA LYS A 62 -2.41 -20.68 -0.67
C LYS A 62 -1.11 -19.90 -0.43
N ALA A 63 -0.21 -19.85 -1.41
CA ALA A 63 1.01 -19.07 -1.32
C ALA A 63 0.72 -17.57 -1.18
N ASN A 64 -0.26 -17.04 -1.92
CA ASN A 64 -0.69 -15.66 -1.84
C ASN A 64 -1.32 -15.33 -0.48
N GLU A 65 -2.18 -16.20 0.05
CA GLU A 65 -2.76 -16.04 1.39
C GLU A 65 -1.66 -16.04 2.47
N LYS A 66 -0.70 -16.97 2.40
CA LYS A 66 0.45 -16.98 3.30
C LYS A 66 1.30 -15.71 3.19
N ALA A 67 1.51 -15.21 1.97
CA ALA A 67 2.25 -13.98 1.74
C ALA A 67 1.51 -12.75 2.33
N LYS A 68 0.18 -12.69 2.19
CA LYS A 68 -0.64 -11.64 2.82
C LYS A 68 -0.58 -11.70 4.34
N GLU A 69 -0.68 -12.89 4.92
CA GLU A 69 -0.58 -13.10 6.37
C GLU A 69 0.80 -12.66 6.89
N LEU A 70 1.88 -13.04 6.20
CA LEU A 70 3.23 -12.60 6.54
C LEU A 70 3.38 -11.07 6.43
N ALA A 71 2.82 -10.45 5.39
CA ALA A 71 2.85 -9.01 5.23
C ALA A 71 2.09 -8.29 6.38
N LYS A 72 0.93 -8.81 6.77
CA LYS A 72 0.16 -8.30 7.91
C LYS A 72 0.95 -8.43 9.22
N TYR A 73 1.54 -9.59 9.47
CA TYR A 73 2.38 -9.81 10.66
C TYR A 73 3.58 -8.84 10.70
N ARG A 74 4.28 -8.67 9.57
CA ARG A 74 5.39 -7.70 9.50
C ARG A 74 4.94 -6.27 9.80
N TYR A 75 3.80 -5.87 9.25
CA TYR A 75 3.21 -4.56 9.52
C TYR A 75 2.88 -4.37 11.01
N GLU A 76 2.30 -5.39 11.66
CA GLU A 76 1.98 -5.34 13.09
C GLU A 76 3.25 -5.22 13.95
N VAL A 77 4.32 -5.96 13.62
CA VAL A 77 5.61 -5.89 14.32
C VAL A 77 6.26 -4.51 14.14
N GLU A 78 6.31 -3.99 12.92
CA GLU A 78 6.89 -2.67 12.62
C GLU A 78 6.11 -1.56 13.33
N MET A 79 4.78 -1.62 13.32
CA MET A 79 3.94 -0.68 14.05
C MET A 79 4.16 -0.76 15.56
N HIS A 80 4.27 -1.97 16.13
CA HIS A 80 4.54 -2.14 17.54
C HIS A 80 5.92 -1.56 17.93
N GLU A 81 6.95 -1.81 17.11
CA GLU A 81 8.26 -1.21 17.29
C GLU A 81 8.17 0.32 17.25
N MET A 82 7.53 0.89 16.23
CA MET A 82 7.36 2.34 16.09
C MET A 82 6.67 2.98 17.30
N ILE A 83 5.59 2.36 17.81
CA ILE A 83 4.85 2.83 18.99
C ILE A 83 5.68 2.71 20.28
N SER A 84 6.57 1.71 20.36
CA SER A 84 7.40 1.47 21.55
C SER A 84 8.56 2.45 21.71
N ARG A 85 8.98 3.12 20.62
CA ARG A 85 10.09 4.09 20.62
C ARG A 85 9.81 5.24 21.59
N LYS A 86 10.86 5.68 22.28
CA LYS A 86 10.80 6.75 23.30
C LYS A 86 11.41 8.03 22.76
N GLU A 87 10.99 9.18 23.29
CA GLU A 87 11.62 10.47 23.00
C GLU A 87 13.13 10.43 23.29
N PRO A 88 13.95 11.14 22.49
CA PRO A 88 15.35 11.29 22.78
C PRO A 88 15.55 11.98 24.14
N ARG A 89 16.66 11.66 24.81
CA ARG A 89 16.98 12.17 26.15
C ARG A 89 18.45 12.52 26.21
N ILE A 90 18.75 13.66 26.79
CA ILE A 90 20.12 14.10 27.07
C ILE A 90 20.88 12.98 27.80
N GLY A 91 22.11 12.73 27.36
CA GLY A 91 23.00 11.69 27.85
C GLY A 91 22.98 10.39 27.03
N MET A 92 22.02 10.19 26.12
CA MET A 92 22.01 9.00 25.27
C MET A 92 23.02 9.08 24.12
N SER A 93 23.42 7.93 23.58
CA SER A 93 24.28 7.87 22.40
C SER A 93 23.53 8.25 21.12
N ALA A 94 24.26 8.63 20.07
CA ALA A 94 23.70 8.86 18.73
C ALA A 94 22.87 7.65 18.22
N LEU A 95 23.35 6.42 18.42
CA LEU A 95 22.61 5.21 18.04
C LEU A 95 21.31 5.03 18.83
N ALA A 96 21.30 5.40 20.11
CA ALA A 96 20.08 5.38 20.92
C ALA A 96 19.09 6.47 20.47
N ALA A 97 19.59 7.65 20.09
CA ALA A 97 18.77 8.72 19.52
C ALA A 97 18.16 8.34 18.16
N GLU A 98 18.90 7.62 17.31
CA GLU A 98 18.39 7.07 16.04
C GLU A 98 17.23 6.10 16.24
N LYS A 99 17.27 5.31 17.33
CA LYS A 99 16.20 4.38 17.73
C LYS A 99 15.08 5.03 18.54
N SER A 100 15.16 6.34 18.77
CA SER A 100 14.13 7.12 19.47
C SER A 100 12.92 7.38 18.57
N SER A 101 11.88 8.00 19.13
CA SER A 101 10.71 8.45 18.37
C SER A 101 11.04 9.50 17.31
N TRP A 102 12.19 10.17 17.39
CA TRP A 102 12.63 11.14 16.38
C TRP A 102 13.26 10.48 15.14
N GLY A 103 13.80 9.26 15.28
CA GLY A 103 14.39 8.53 14.17
C GLY A 103 15.65 9.22 13.58
N TYR A 104 15.90 8.95 12.30
CA TYR A 104 17.00 9.54 11.55
C TYR A 104 16.77 11.04 11.28
N PRO A 105 17.82 11.88 11.37
CA PRO A 105 17.73 13.28 11.02
C PRO A 105 17.69 13.51 9.51
N ASP A 106 17.18 14.66 9.10
CA ASP A 106 17.20 15.08 7.69
C ASP A 106 18.58 15.56 7.22
N ASP A 107 19.42 15.99 8.16
CA ASP A 107 20.81 16.39 7.90
C ASP A 107 21.66 16.28 9.18
N VAL A 108 22.98 16.12 9.00
CA VAL A 108 23.96 16.04 10.10
C VAL A 108 25.13 16.97 9.82
N ASN A 109 25.20 18.07 10.58
CA ASN A 109 26.33 18.98 10.57
C ASN A 109 27.40 18.48 11.54
N LYS A 110 28.53 17.98 11.03
CA LYS A 110 29.62 17.41 11.83
C LYS A 110 30.86 18.31 11.82
N THR A 111 31.38 18.58 13.02
CA THR A 111 32.66 19.28 13.22
C THR A 111 33.61 18.40 14.01
N VAL A 112 34.84 18.25 13.51
CA VAL A 112 35.93 17.55 14.21
C VAL A 112 37.07 18.53 14.42
N ASN A 113 37.54 18.67 15.65
CA ASN A 113 38.69 19.50 16.00
C ASN A 113 39.54 18.82 17.08
N ALA A 114 40.62 19.49 17.49
CA ALA A 114 41.54 18.97 18.51
C ALA A 114 40.86 18.65 19.86
N TYR A 115 39.70 19.23 20.14
CA TYR A 115 38.91 19.06 21.36
C TYR A 115 37.76 18.05 21.20
N GLY A 116 37.74 17.28 20.11
CA GLY A 116 36.80 16.19 19.86
C GLY A 116 35.82 16.45 18.73
N VAL A 117 34.71 15.71 18.75
CA VAL A 117 33.68 15.70 17.72
C VAL A 117 32.42 16.36 18.25
N SER A 118 31.83 17.26 17.46
CA SER A 118 30.52 17.84 17.73
C SER A 118 29.62 17.61 16.51
N GLU A 119 28.38 17.22 16.75
CA GLU A 119 27.38 16.98 15.69
C GLU A 119 26.09 17.72 16.03
N GLN A 120 25.48 18.35 15.03
CA GLN A 120 24.10 18.84 15.10
C GLN A 120 23.28 18.03 14.12
N TRP A 121 22.25 17.37 14.63
CA TRP A 121 21.26 16.64 13.86
C TRP A 121 20.07 17.56 13.63
N VAL A 122 19.69 17.73 12.36
CA VAL A 122 18.65 18.66 11.93
C VAL A 122 17.41 17.87 11.55
N TYR A 123 16.27 18.23 12.14
CA TYR A 123 14.95 17.72 11.79
C TYR A 123 14.13 18.89 11.22
N ARG A 124 13.95 18.91 9.90
CA ARG A 124 13.25 19.96 9.17
C ARG A 124 11.75 19.86 9.47
N GLY A 125 11.16 21.00 9.84
CA GLY A 125 9.70 21.09 9.97
C GLY A 125 9.04 20.99 8.60
N LEU A 126 7.82 20.44 8.56
CA LEU A 126 6.99 20.42 7.36
C LEU A 126 6.08 21.66 7.34
N GLY A 127 5.99 22.34 6.19
CA GLY A 127 5.15 23.53 6.02
C GLY A 127 5.53 24.65 7.00
N TYR A 128 4.61 24.98 7.91
CA TYR A 128 4.80 26.04 8.92
C TYR A 128 5.38 25.54 10.25
N SER A 129 5.70 24.25 10.38
CA SER A 129 6.31 23.71 11.60
C SER A 129 7.75 24.18 11.75
N LYS A 130 8.16 24.46 12.98
CA LYS A 130 9.56 24.78 13.30
C LYS A 130 10.45 23.54 13.14
N GLY A 131 11.70 23.76 12.77
CA GLY A 131 12.72 22.71 12.80
C GLY A 131 13.12 22.38 14.23
N ARG A 132 13.51 21.13 14.46
CA ARG A 132 14.02 20.63 15.74
C ARG A 132 15.46 20.16 15.59
N TYR A 133 16.22 20.18 16.68
CA TYR A 133 17.65 19.89 16.62
C TYR A 133 18.11 19.07 17.82
N LEU A 134 19.01 18.12 17.57
CA LEU A 134 19.76 17.41 18.61
C LEU A 134 21.24 17.75 18.48
N TYR A 135 21.90 18.06 19.58
CA TYR A 135 23.32 18.40 19.61
C TYR A 135 24.10 17.35 20.38
N PHE A 136 25.13 16.80 19.75
CA PHE A 136 25.97 15.76 20.32
C PHE A 136 27.40 16.27 20.52
N LYS A 137 28.01 15.82 21.62
CA LYS A 137 29.45 15.94 21.85
C LYS A 137 30.03 14.54 22.04
N ASN A 138 31.01 14.19 21.20
CA ASN A 138 31.66 12.88 21.19
C ASN A 138 30.66 11.71 21.16
N GLY A 139 29.59 11.86 20.37
CA GLY A 139 28.54 10.84 20.20
C GLY A 139 27.50 10.77 21.31
N ILE A 140 27.54 11.67 22.30
CA ILE A 140 26.56 11.75 23.39
C ILE A 140 25.68 12.99 23.22
N LEU A 141 24.36 12.81 23.31
CA LEU A 141 23.38 13.88 23.20
C LEU A 141 23.51 14.85 24.39
N THR A 142 23.84 16.11 24.14
CA THR A 142 24.06 17.12 25.17
C THR A 142 22.95 18.15 25.28
N SER A 143 22.23 18.44 24.19
CA SER A 143 21.11 19.38 24.21
C SER A 143 20.11 19.14 23.07
N MET A 144 18.91 19.68 23.23
CA MET A 144 17.80 19.58 22.28
C MET A 144 17.15 20.96 22.11
N GLN A 145 16.62 21.24 20.91
CA GLN A 145 15.99 22.52 20.57
C GLN A 145 14.72 22.30 19.74
N GLU A 146 13.66 23.05 20.05
CA GLU A 146 12.32 23.02 19.42
C GLU A 146 11.76 24.43 19.19
#